data_AF-A0A8X7SJK6-F1
#
_entry.id   AF-A0A8X7SJK6-F1
#
_cell.length_a   1.000
_cell.length_b   1.000
_cell.length_c   1.000
_cell.angle_alpha   90.00
_cell.angle_beta   90.00
_cell.angle_gamma   90.00
#
_symmetry.space_group_name_H-M   'P 1'
#
loop_
_entity.id
_entity.type
_entity.pdbx_description
1 polymer ?
#
loop_
_entity_poly.entity_id
_entity_poly.type
_entity_poly.pdbx_seq_one_letter_code
_entity_poly.pdbx_strand_id
1 'polypeptide(L)'
;MSQQEQPRRPQEPVKYGDVFEVSGELADKTIAPEDANMMQAAETRVFGHTQKGGTAAVMQSAATANKRGGFVQQDDATDVAAEHGVTVAQTDVPGARVTTEFVGGQVVGQYVEPMPVTTTAATDAETLGLNLQSAITIGEALEAAVQTAGNKPVDQSDAAAIQAAEVRASGTNVIAPGGIAASAQSAANHNATVDRDEDKIKLVDVLAGATGKLQADKAATRQDAEGVVSAELRNNPNLTTHPGGVAASVTAAARLNEKADI
;
A
#
# COMPACT_ATOMS: atom_id res chain seq x y z
N MET A 1 -16.46 -2.36 -64.75
CA MET A 1 -15.88 -2.56 -63.40
C MET A 1 -16.44 -1.47 -62.52
N SER A 2 -17.53 -1.73 -61.82
CA SER A 2 -18.16 -0.75 -60.93
C SER A 2 -17.74 -1.08 -59.51
N GLN A 3 -16.92 -0.22 -58.92
CA GLN A 3 -16.55 -0.32 -57.51
C GLN A 3 -17.80 -0.04 -56.69
N GLN A 4 -18.28 -1.05 -55.96
CA GLN A 4 -19.35 -0.89 -54.97
C GLN A 4 -18.80 -0.05 -53.81
N GLU A 5 -19.22 1.21 -53.75
CA GLU A 5 -19.19 1.98 -52.51
C GLU A 5 -20.08 1.26 -51.49
N GLN A 6 -19.46 0.69 -50.47
CA GLN A 6 -20.19 0.17 -49.31
C GLN A 6 -20.98 1.31 -48.65
N PRO A 7 -22.24 1.09 -48.26
CA PRO A 7 -23.02 2.10 -47.56
C PRO A 7 -22.31 2.49 -46.26
N ARG A 8 -21.93 3.76 -46.11
CA ARG A 8 -21.44 4.29 -44.83
C ARG A 8 -22.59 4.18 -43.82
N ARG A 9 -22.50 3.23 -42.91
CA ARG A 9 -23.37 3.17 -41.73
C ARG A 9 -23.26 4.53 -41.00
N PRO A 10 -24.36 5.05 -40.41
CA PRO A 10 -24.26 6.19 -39.50
C PRO A 10 -23.14 5.90 -38.50
N GLN A 11 -22.12 6.75 -38.45
CA GLN A 11 -21.08 6.61 -37.42
C GLN A 11 -21.72 7.09 -36.13
N GLU A 12 -21.79 6.23 -35.12
CA GLU A 12 -22.18 6.61 -33.77
C GLU A 12 -20.92 7.05 -33.01
N PRO A 13 -21.04 7.99 -32.06
CA PRO A 13 -19.92 8.36 -31.21
C PRO A 13 -19.46 7.16 -30.38
N VAL A 14 -18.14 6.95 -30.31
CA VAL A 14 -17.54 5.95 -29.43
C VAL A 14 -17.58 6.48 -28.00
N LYS A 15 -18.29 5.79 -27.13
CA LYS A 15 -18.43 6.10 -25.71
C LYS A 15 -17.47 5.27 -24.87
N TYR A 16 -17.31 5.63 -23.59
CA TYR A 16 -16.50 4.85 -22.65
C TYR A 16 -17.02 3.41 -22.49
N GLY A 17 -18.34 3.20 -22.41
CA GLY A 17 -18.92 1.86 -22.28
C GLY A 17 -18.74 0.95 -23.51
N ASP A 18 -18.36 1.52 -24.67
CA ASP A 18 -18.11 0.74 -25.88
C ASP A 18 -16.70 0.13 -25.91
N VAL A 19 -15.76 0.72 -25.16
CA VAL A 19 -14.33 0.34 -25.18
C VAL A 19 -13.81 -0.10 -23.82
N PHE A 20 -14.47 0.25 -22.73
CA PHE A 20 -14.09 -0.09 -21.36
C PHE A 20 -15.26 -0.69 -20.59
N GLU A 21 -14.98 -1.60 -19.67
CA GLU A 21 -15.97 -2.22 -18.78
C GLU A 21 -16.39 -1.26 -17.65
N VAL A 22 -17.00 -0.14 -18.02
CA VAL A 22 -17.53 0.86 -17.09
C VAL A 22 -19.06 0.89 -17.11
N SER A 23 -19.65 1.39 -16.04
CA SER A 23 -21.10 1.48 -15.88
C SER A 23 -21.52 2.83 -15.31
N GLY A 24 -22.80 3.16 -15.39
CA GLY A 24 -23.32 4.44 -14.89
C GLY A 24 -22.98 5.61 -15.83
N GLU A 25 -22.84 6.80 -15.25
CA GLU A 25 -22.74 8.05 -16.03
C GLU A 25 -21.56 8.06 -17.01
N LEU A 26 -20.39 7.56 -16.62
CA LEU A 26 -19.20 7.55 -17.47
C LEU A 26 -19.43 6.72 -18.75
N ALA A 27 -20.13 5.58 -18.63
CA ALA A 27 -20.34 4.66 -19.75
C ALA A 27 -21.06 5.31 -20.94
N ASP A 28 -21.91 6.31 -20.65
CA ASP A 28 -22.67 7.05 -21.67
C ASP A 28 -21.91 8.23 -22.28
N LYS A 29 -20.78 8.64 -21.70
CA LYS A 29 -20.00 9.80 -22.17
C LYS A 29 -19.21 9.42 -23.42
N THR A 30 -19.21 10.32 -24.40
CA THR A 30 -18.36 10.23 -25.58
C THR A 30 -16.92 10.54 -25.20
N ILE A 31 -15.98 9.70 -25.64
CA ILE A 31 -14.55 9.89 -25.32
C ILE A 31 -14.05 11.16 -26.01
N ALA A 32 -13.57 12.12 -25.22
CA ALA A 32 -13.11 13.42 -25.67
C ALA A 32 -11.57 13.49 -25.78
N PRO A 33 -11.00 14.38 -26.61
CA PRO A 33 -9.54 14.47 -26.78
C PRO A 33 -8.80 14.86 -25.51
N GLU A 34 -9.36 15.75 -24.68
CA GLU A 34 -8.67 16.17 -23.46
C GLU A 34 -8.65 15.08 -22.39
N ASP A 35 -9.68 14.23 -22.31
CA ASP A 35 -9.68 13.04 -21.46
C ASP A 35 -8.55 12.08 -21.86
N ALA A 36 -8.33 11.92 -23.17
CA ALA A 36 -7.25 11.10 -23.70
C ALA A 36 -5.86 11.71 -23.41
N ASN A 37 -5.73 13.05 -23.47
CA ASN A 37 -4.51 13.76 -23.08
C ASN A 37 -4.23 13.61 -21.58
N MET A 38 -5.26 13.73 -20.74
CA MET A 38 -5.15 13.53 -19.30
C MET A 38 -4.72 12.10 -18.96
N MET A 39 -5.30 11.09 -19.61
CA MET A 39 -4.87 9.70 -19.45
C MET A 39 -3.43 9.48 -19.90
N GLN A 40 -3.04 10.03 -21.04
CA GLN A 40 -1.65 9.95 -21.51
C GLN A 40 -0.67 10.57 -20.51
N ALA A 41 -1.03 11.73 -19.94
CA ALA A 41 -0.21 12.40 -18.92
C ALA A 41 -0.13 11.56 -17.63
N ALA A 42 -1.23 10.93 -17.22
CA ALA A 42 -1.28 10.05 -16.06
C ALA A 42 -0.43 8.78 -16.26
N GLU A 43 -0.53 8.11 -17.42
CA GLU A 43 0.36 6.99 -17.79
C GLU A 43 1.83 7.43 -17.80
N THR A 44 2.15 8.54 -18.44
CA THR A 44 3.55 9.00 -18.58
C THR A 44 4.18 9.32 -17.22
N ARG A 45 3.39 9.85 -16.26
CA ARG A 45 3.87 10.08 -14.89
C ARG A 45 4.22 8.79 -14.15
N VAL A 46 3.51 7.70 -14.43
CA VAL A 46 3.67 6.42 -13.74
C VAL A 46 4.73 5.54 -14.42
N PHE A 47 4.69 5.41 -15.74
CA PHE A 47 5.60 4.53 -16.51
C PHE A 47 6.85 5.24 -17.03
N GLY A 48 6.92 6.57 -16.96
CA GLY A 48 7.98 7.37 -17.57
C GLY A 48 7.89 7.48 -19.11
N HIS A 49 6.97 6.76 -19.74
CA HIS A 49 6.68 6.81 -21.17
C HIS A 49 5.19 6.49 -21.42
N THR A 50 4.67 6.88 -22.59
CA THR A 50 3.31 6.47 -22.99
C THR A 50 3.27 4.98 -23.34
N GLN A 51 2.23 4.27 -22.90
CA GLN A 51 2.10 2.85 -23.23
C GLN A 51 1.56 2.65 -24.66
N LYS A 52 2.19 1.74 -25.42
CA LYS A 52 1.70 1.39 -26.76
C LYS A 52 0.56 0.39 -26.65
N GLY A 53 -0.63 0.79 -27.09
CA GLY A 53 -1.83 -0.05 -27.02
C GLY A 53 -2.46 -0.11 -25.62
N GLY A 54 -2.00 0.74 -24.70
CA GLY A 54 -2.65 0.95 -23.39
C GLY A 54 -3.91 1.80 -23.50
N THR A 55 -4.53 2.10 -22.36
CA THR A 55 -5.80 2.81 -22.27
C THR A 55 -5.74 4.20 -22.88
N ALA A 56 -4.64 4.94 -22.70
CA ALA A 56 -4.46 6.24 -23.36
C ALA A 56 -4.51 6.11 -24.89
N ALA A 57 -3.91 5.06 -25.46
CA ALA A 57 -3.93 4.84 -26.91
C ALA A 57 -5.33 4.50 -27.44
N VAL A 58 -6.10 3.70 -26.68
CA VAL A 58 -7.50 3.38 -27.00
C VAL A 58 -8.35 4.66 -26.95
N MET A 59 -8.20 5.46 -25.90
CA MET A 59 -8.90 6.75 -25.76
C MET A 59 -8.53 7.72 -26.87
N GLN A 60 -7.26 7.83 -27.26
CA GLN A 60 -6.82 8.69 -28.35
C GLN A 60 -7.39 8.26 -29.71
N SER A 61 -7.47 6.96 -29.96
CA SER A 61 -8.08 6.43 -31.18
C SER A 61 -9.59 6.73 -31.23
N ALA A 62 -10.30 6.49 -30.12
CA ALA A 62 -11.72 6.80 -29.99
C ALA A 62 -11.99 8.30 -30.14
N ALA A 63 -11.24 9.16 -29.44
CA ALA A 63 -11.35 10.61 -29.55
C ALA A 63 -11.05 11.11 -30.98
N THR A 64 -10.07 10.51 -31.67
CA THR A 64 -9.77 10.85 -33.08
C THR A 64 -10.92 10.46 -34.01
N ALA A 65 -11.54 9.30 -33.79
CA ALA A 65 -12.72 8.87 -34.54
C ALA A 65 -13.91 9.80 -34.28
N ASN A 66 -14.15 10.13 -33.01
CA ASN A 66 -15.22 11.03 -32.57
C ASN A 66 -15.05 12.44 -33.16
N LYS A 67 -13.83 12.98 -33.16
CA LYS A 67 -13.49 14.26 -33.78
C LYS A 67 -13.71 14.25 -35.30
N ARG A 68 -13.29 13.17 -35.98
CA ARG A 68 -13.52 13.02 -37.44
C ARG A 68 -15.00 12.89 -37.79
N GLY A 69 -15.79 12.27 -36.91
CA GLY A 69 -17.25 12.19 -37.01
C GLY A 69 -17.99 13.48 -36.64
N GLY A 70 -17.28 14.47 -36.06
CA GLY A 70 -17.87 15.74 -35.62
C GLY A 70 -18.62 15.66 -34.29
N PHE A 71 -18.40 14.61 -33.49
CA PHE A 71 -19.07 14.40 -32.20
C PHE A 71 -18.42 15.16 -31.05
N VAL A 72 -17.13 15.51 -31.18
CA VAL A 72 -16.34 16.27 -30.19
C VAL A 72 -15.38 17.23 -30.91
N GLN A 73 -15.04 18.32 -30.25
CA GLN A 73 -14.01 19.28 -30.66
C GLN A 73 -12.66 18.96 -30.02
N GLN A 74 -11.62 19.66 -30.44
CA GLN A 74 -10.25 19.41 -29.99
C GLN A 74 -10.04 19.70 -28.49
N ASP A 75 -10.76 20.68 -27.95
CA ASP A 75 -10.60 21.16 -26.58
C ASP A 75 -11.71 20.62 -25.65
N ASP A 76 -12.48 19.62 -26.12
CA ASP A 76 -13.53 19.01 -25.32
C ASP A 76 -12.94 18.06 -24.27
N ALA A 77 -13.54 18.10 -23.08
CA ALA A 77 -13.32 17.19 -21.95
C ALA A 77 -14.68 16.73 -21.41
N THR A 78 -14.75 15.53 -20.84
CA THR A 78 -15.95 15.13 -20.08
C THR A 78 -15.97 15.80 -18.71
N ASP A 79 -17.15 16.12 -18.22
CA ASP A 79 -17.39 16.59 -16.85
C ASP A 79 -16.86 15.62 -15.79
N VAL A 80 -17.05 14.32 -16.00
CA VAL A 80 -16.53 13.27 -15.12
C VAL A 80 -14.99 13.33 -15.02
N ALA A 81 -14.29 13.44 -16.15
CA ALA A 81 -12.83 13.54 -16.15
C ALA A 81 -12.33 14.91 -15.64
N ALA A 82 -13.02 15.99 -15.95
CA ALA A 82 -12.65 17.34 -15.54
C ALA A 82 -12.85 17.60 -14.03
N GLU A 83 -13.92 17.09 -13.44
CA GLU A 83 -14.25 17.30 -12.02
C GLU A 83 -13.57 16.29 -11.10
N HIS A 84 -13.54 15.01 -11.49
CA HIS A 84 -13.09 13.91 -10.63
C HIS A 84 -11.69 13.38 -11.04
N GLY A 85 -11.15 13.88 -12.15
CA GLY A 85 -9.78 13.62 -12.58
C GLY A 85 -9.58 12.27 -13.29
N VAL A 86 -8.38 12.14 -13.85
CA VAL A 86 -7.85 10.90 -14.45
C VAL A 86 -6.59 10.51 -13.70
N THR A 87 -6.54 9.28 -13.20
CA THR A 87 -5.44 8.80 -12.36
C THR A 87 -5.02 7.38 -12.74
N VAL A 88 -3.72 7.11 -12.62
CA VAL A 88 -3.17 5.75 -12.71
C VAL A 88 -2.55 5.40 -11.37
N ALA A 89 -2.95 4.27 -10.80
CA ALA A 89 -2.40 3.74 -9.56
C ALA A 89 -1.64 2.45 -9.85
N GLN A 90 -0.47 2.30 -9.25
CA GLN A 90 0.25 1.04 -9.22
C GLN A 90 0.18 0.45 -7.82
N THR A 91 -0.28 -0.78 -7.76
CA THR A 91 -0.31 -1.59 -6.56
C THR A 91 0.64 -2.76 -6.79
N ASP A 92 1.73 -2.77 -6.03
CA ASP A 92 2.60 -3.94 -5.98
C ASP A 92 1.89 -5.04 -5.21
N VAL A 93 1.71 -6.19 -5.87
CA VAL A 93 1.22 -7.41 -5.25
C VAL A 93 2.30 -8.49 -5.39
N PRO A 94 2.30 -9.52 -4.53
CA PRO A 94 3.16 -10.68 -4.70
C PRO A 94 3.21 -11.19 -6.16
N GLY A 95 4.41 -11.16 -6.77
CA GLY A 95 4.67 -11.69 -8.12
C GLY A 95 4.18 -10.85 -9.30
N ALA A 96 3.55 -9.68 -9.06
CA ALA A 96 3.09 -8.82 -10.13
C ALA A 96 2.92 -7.36 -9.69
N ARG A 97 3.03 -6.45 -10.64
CA ARG A 97 2.56 -5.07 -10.45
C ARG A 97 1.20 -4.94 -11.12
N VAL A 98 0.18 -4.71 -10.30
CA VAL A 98 -1.15 -4.39 -10.81
C VAL A 98 -1.20 -2.89 -11.01
N THR A 99 -1.37 -2.45 -12.24
CA THR A 99 -1.73 -1.07 -12.49
C THR A 99 -3.23 -1.00 -12.74
N THR A 100 -3.89 -0.04 -12.09
CA THR A 100 -5.28 0.28 -12.28
C THR A 100 -5.41 1.74 -12.71
N GLU A 101 -6.16 1.99 -13.77
CA GLU A 101 -6.39 3.30 -14.34
C GLU A 101 -7.84 3.70 -14.14
N PHE A 102 -8.03 4.97 -13.80
CA PHE A 102 -9.32 5.50 -13.41
C PHE A 102 -9.67 6.76 -14.18
N VAL A 103 -10.94 6.88 -14.53
CA VAL A 103 -11.56 8.13 -14.99
C VAL A 103 -12.73 8.41 -14.07
N GLY A 104 -12.71 9.55 -13.39
CA GLY A 104 -13.69 9.93 -12.38
C GLY A 104 -13.96 8.88 -11.31
N GLY A 105 -12.89 8.21 -10.85
CA GLY A 105 -12.95 7.19 -9.81
C GLY A 105 -13.44 5.80 -10.27
N GLN A 106 -13.79 5.63 -11.55
CA GLN A 106 -14.16 4.33 -12.11
C GLN A 106 -13.00 3.69 -12.87
N VAL A 107 -12.83 2.39 -12.72
CA VAL A 107 -11.77 1.61 -13.37
C VAL A 107 -12.06 1.52 -14.86
N VAL A 108 -11.16 2.07 -15.69
CA VAL A 108 -11.21 1.97 -17.16
C VAL A 108 -10.20 0.96 -17.71
N GLY A 109 -9.13 0.70 -16.97
CA GLY A 109 -8.09 -0.23 -17.37
C GLY A 109 -7.46 -0.87 -16.15
N GLN A 110 -7.18 -2.17 -16.24
CA GLN A 110 -6.39 -2.88 -15.26
C GLN A 110 -5.46 -3.84 -15.98
N TYR A 111 -4.17 -3.72 -15.70
CA TYR A 111 -3.16 -4.60 -16.28
C TYR A 111 -2.22 -5.09 -15.21
N VAL A 112 -1.84 -6.35 -15.36
CA VAL A 112 -0.98 -7.08 -14.45
C VAL A 112 0.31 -7.31 -15.19
N GLU A 113 1.37 -6.62 -14.77
CA GLU A 113 2.71 -6.85 -15.27
C GLU A 113 3.39 -7.91 -14.40
N PRO A 114 3.69 -9.11 -14.95
CA PRO A 114 4.48 -10.09 -14.23
C PRO A 114 5.88 -9.50 -14.04
N MET A 115 6.22 -9.15 -12.81
CA MET A 115 7.58 -8.74 -12.50
C MET A 115 8.37 -10.02 -12.20
N PRO A 116 9.57 -10.23 -12.80
CA PRO A 116 10.46 -11.26 -12.30
C PRO A 116 10.65 -10.98 -10.81
N VAL A 117 10.45 -12.00 -9.99
CA VAL A 117 10.76 -11.94 -8.56
C VAL A 117 12.27 -11.72 -8.47
N THR A 118 12.71 -10.47 -8.49
CA THR A 118 13.96 -10.11 -7.86
C THR A 118 13.76 -10.51 -6.42
N THR A 119 14.54 -11.49 -5.99
CA THR A 119 14.69 -11.94 -4.61
C THR A 119 15.16 -10.78 -3.73
N THR A 120 14.26 -9.86 -3.47
CA THR A 120 14.36 -8.81 -2.47
C THR A 120 12.94 -8.55 -1.99
N ALA A 121 12.66 -9.13 -0.82
CA ALA A 121 11.47 -8.93 -0.01
C ALA A 121 10.16 -9.53 -0.54
N ALA A 122 9.77 -10.61 0.12
CA ALA A 122 8.38 -10.99 0.41
C ALA A 122 7.53 -11.48 -0.77
N THR A 123 7.74 -12.72 -1.17
CA THR A 123 6.67 -13.71 -1.38
C THR A 123 7.21 -15.01 -0.77
N ASP A 124 6.51 -15.74 0.10
CA ASP A 124 5.48 -16.69 -0.33
C ASP A 124 4.61 -17.09 0.87
N ALA A 125 3.35 -16.66 0.87
CA ALA A 125 2.28 -17.37 1.56
C ALA A 125 1.01 -17.25 0.74
N GLU A 126 0.46 -18.41 0.41
CA GLU A 126 -0.84 -18.60 -0.20
C GLU A 126 -0.94 -18.01 -1.62
N THR A 127 -0.79 -18.79 -2.69
CA THR A 127 -1.77 -19.84 -3.01
C THR A 127 -1.23 -20.79 -4.09
N LEU A 128 -0.27 -21.65 -3.72
CA LEU A 128 -0.06 -22.95 -4.37
C LEU A 128 -0.14 -24.07 -3.34
N GLY A 129 -1.21 -24.10 -2.52
CA GLY A 129 -1.66 -25.31 -1.81
C GLY A 129 -0.59 -26.10 -1.03
N LEU A 130 0.46 -25.43 -0.57
CA LEU A 130 1.55 -25.97 0.22
C LEU A 130 1.76 -24.96 1.36
N ASN A 131 1.45 -25.38 2.59
CA ASN A 131 1.63 -24.61 3.83
C ASN A 131 2.92 -23.78 3.87
N LEU A 132 2.85 -22.47 3.62
CA LEU A 132 3.88 -21.52 4.01
C LEU A 132 3.16 -20.31 4.60
N GLN A 133 3.25 -20.15 5.92
CA GLN A 133 2.80 -18.94 6.62
C GLN A 133 3.76 -17.82 6.25
N SER A 134 3.27 -16.64 5.84
CA SER A 134 4.13 -15.47 5.61
C SER A 134 4.96 -15.25 6.87
N ALA A 135 6.27 -15.07 6.73
CA ALA A 135 7.11 -14.78 7.89
C ALA A 135 6.58 -13.50 8.58
N ILE A 136 6.22 -13.64 9.85
CA ILE A 136 5.67 -12.59 10.69
C ILE A 136 6.70 -11.47 10.82
N THR A 137 6.30 -10.25 10.46
CA THR A 137 7.14 -9.05 10.51
C THR A 137 7.28 -8.48 11.92
N ILE A 138 8.24 -7.57 12.10
CA ILE A 138 8.42 -6.88 13.38
C ILE A 138 7.23 -5.96 13.68
N GLY A 139 6.69 -5.26 12.68
CA GLY A 139 5.48 -4.44 12.83
C GLY A 139 4.25 -5.25 13.20
N GLU A 140 4.02 -6.41 12.54
CA GLU A 140 2.94 -7.32 12.92
C GLU A 140 3.10 -7.85 14.34
N ALA A 141 4.33 -8.15 14.76
CA ALA A 141 4.62 -8.55 16.14
C ALA A 141 4.32 -7.42 17.15
N LEU A 142 4.58 -6.17 16.78
CA LEU A 142 4.23 -5.00 17.60
C LEU A 142 2.70 -4.81 17.70
N GLU A 143 1.97 -4.99 16.61
CA GLU A 143 0.50 -4.96 16.64
C GLU A 143 -0.09 -6.12 17.43
N ALA A 144 0.53 -7.31 17.36
CA ALA A 144 0.13 -8.44 18.18
C ALA A 144 0.30 -8.16 19.68
N ALA A 145 1.33 -7.40 20.07
CA ALA A 145 1.50 -6.97 21.46
C ALA A 145 0.34 -6.09 21.97
N VAL A 146 -0.39 -5.40 21.08
CA VAL A 146 -1.61 -4.67 21.45
C VAL A 146 -2.71 -5.63 21.92
N GLN A 147 -2.83 -6.81 21.31
CA GLN A 147 -3.87 -7.77 21.67
C GLN A 147 -3.64 -8.37 23.06
N THR A 148 -2.38 -8.55 23.45
CA THR A 148 -1.98 -9.20 24.72
C THR A 148 -1.71 -8.22 25.85
N ALA A 149 -1.16 -7.04 25.54
CA ALA A 149 -0.73 -6.04 26.52
C ALA A 149 -1.19 -4.61 26.19
N GLY A 150 -2.12 -4.41 25.24
CA GLY A 150 -2.53 -3.08 24.79
C GLY A 150 -3.05 -2.16 25.88
N ASN A 151 -3.64 -2.71 26.96
CA ASN A 151 -4.12 -1.93 28.10
C ASN A 151 -3.02 -1.50 29.09
N LYS A 152 -1.79 -1.99 28.91
CA LYS A 152 -0.65 -1.65 29.77
C LYS A 152 -0.22 -0.20 29.52
N PRO A 153 -0.03 0.62 30.57
CA PRO A 153 0.65 1.90 30.47
C PRO A 153 2.07 1.73 29.93
N VAL A 154 2.48 2.57 28.99
CA VAL A 154 3.84 2.54 28.43
C VAL A 154 4.84 3.00 29.47
N ASP A 155 5.87 2.19 29.72
CA ASP A 155 7.02 2.53 30.57
C ASP A 155 8.33 2.69 29.76
N GLN A 156 9.43 3.04 30.45
CA GLN A 156 10.74 3.24 29.81
C GLN A 156 11.32 1.94 29.20
N SER A 157 10.97 0.79 29.78
CA SER A 157 11.38 -0.52 29.28
C SER A 157 10.66 -0.84 27.97
N ASP A 158 9.36 -0.56 27.89
CA ASP A 158 8.58 -0.68 26.66
C ASP A 158 9.10 0.26 25.57
N ALA A 159 9.35 1.53 25.90
CA ALA A 159 9.87 2.51 24.94
C ALA A 159 11.21 2.05 24.34
N ALA A 160 12.13 1.54 25.17
CA ALA A 160 13.39 0.99 24.72
C ALA A 160 13.22 -0.25 23.83
N ALA A 161 12.28 -1.14 24.18
CA ALA A 161 11.97 -2.32 23.38
C ALA A 161 11.39 -1.95 22.00
N ILE A 162 10.47 -0.97 21.95
CA ILE A 162 9.86 -0.46 20.72
C ILE A 162 10.92 0.22 19.84
N GLN A 163 11.80 1.03 20.44
CA GLN A 163 12.94 1.62 19.72
C GLN A 163 13.85 0.56 19.11
N ALA A 164 14.19 -0.46 19.90
CA ALA A 164 15.00 -1.56 19.43
C ALA A 164 14.33 -2.31 18.27
N ALA A 165 13.00 -2.45 18.30
CA ALA A 165 12.21 -3.06 17.23
C ALA A 165 12.19 -2.18 15.97
N GLU A 166 11.92 -0.88 16.07
CA GLU A 166 11.86 0.04 14.92
C GLU A 166 13.21 0.17 14.20
N VAL A 167 14.32 0.26 14.94
CA VAL A 167 15.68 0.29 14.37
C VAL A 167 15.99 -1.01 13.62
N ARG A 168 15.52 -2.14 14.13
CA ARG A 168 15.73 -3.45 13.49
C ARG A 168 14.85 -3.65 12.27
N ALA A 169 13.61 -3.19 12.34
CA ALA A 169 12.68 -3.19 11.23
C ALA A 169 13.26 -2.39 10.05
N SER A 170 13.61 -1.12 10.28
CA SER A 170 14.12 -0.22 9.24
C SER A 170 15.54 -0.51 8.74
N GLY A 171 16.29 -1.40 9.40
CA GLY A 171 17.70 -1.68 9.09
C GLY A 171 18.64 -0.47 9.24
N THR A 172 18.14 0.64 9.78
CA THR A 172 18.86 1.92 9.90
C THR A 172 18.97 2.28 11.38
N ASN A 173 20.17 2.58 11.85
CA ASN A 173 20.44 2.96 13.25
C ASN A 173 19.91 4.36 13.65
N VAL A 174 19.13 5.01 12.77
CA VAL A 174 18.60 6.37 12.97
C VAL A 174 17.11 6.25 13.32
N ILE A 175 16.72 6.83 14.45
CA ILE A 175 15.32 6.95 14.83
C ILE A 175 14.66 7.95 13.88
N ALA A 176 13.64 7.51 13.14
CA ALA A 176 12.88 8.40 12.27
C ALA A 176 12.14 9.47 13.11
N PRO A 177 12.25 10.77 12.77
CA PRO A 177 11.43 11.80 13.39
C PRO A 177 9.94 11.48 13.16
N GLY A 178 9.17 11.35 14.24
CA GLY A 178 7.73 10.99 14.16
C GLY A 178 7.45 9.48 14.04
N GLY A 179 8.45 8.62 14.20
CA GLY A 179 8.30 7.17 14.25
C GLY A 179 7.61 6.65 15.53
N ILE A 180 7.43 5.33 15.59
CA ILE A 180 6.73 4.67 16.72
C ILE A 180 7.56 4.79 18.00
N ALA A 181 8.88 4.70 17.93
CA ALA A 181 9.76 4.83 19.08
C ALA A 181 9.75 6.26 19.66
N ALA A 182 9.68 7.28 18.81
CA ALA A 182 9.53 8.66 19.28
C ALA A 182 8.22 8.84 20.06
N SER A 183 7.13 8.24 19.56
CA SER A 183 5.83 8.24 20.24
C SER A 183 5.88 7.46 21.56
N ALA A 184 6.53 6.30 21.59
CA ALA A 184 6.72 5.48 22.79
C ALA A 184 7.54 6.22 23.86
N GLN A 185 8.63 6.89 23.47
CA GLN A 185 9.45 7.66 24.40
C GLN A 185 8.69 8.86 24.98
N SER A 186 7.90 9.55 24.15
CA SER A 186 7.02 10.62 24.62
C SER A 186 5.98 10.09 25.60
N ALA A 187 5.38 8.93 25.30
CA ALA A 187 4.40 8.28 26.17
C ALA A 187 5.01 7.88 27.52
N ALA A 188 6.18 7.25 27.53
CA ALA A 188 6.88 6.86 28.75
C ALA A 188 7.28 8.06 29.62
N ASN A 189 7.75 9.15 29.00
CA ASN A 189 8.09 10.38 29.73
C ASN A 189 6.86 11.05 30.33
N HIS A 190 5.75 11.09 29.59
CA HIS A 190 4.48 11.61 30.10
C HIS A 190 3.96 10.75 31.25
N ASN A 191 3.92 9.44 31.07
CA ASN A 191 3.42 8.48 32.06
C ASN A 191 4.23 8.47 33.37
N ALA A 192 5.52 8.81 33.31
CA ALA A 192 6.35 8.97 34.50
C ALA A 192 5.93 10.15 35.38
N THR A 193 5.18 11.12 34.84
CA THR A 193 4.66 12.30 35.55
C THR A 193 3.18 12.18 35.94
N VAL A 194 2.51 11.10 35.54
CA VAL A 194 1.08 10.87 35.76
C VAL A 194 0.89 9.77 36.79
N ASP A 195 0.22 10.08 37.90
CA ASP A 195 0.02 9.11 39.00
C ASP A 195 -1.11 8.11 38.72
N ARG A 196 -2.17 8.53 38.01
CA ARG A 196 -3.34 7.69 37.73
C ARG A 196 -3.14 6.86 36.48
N ASP A 197 -3.16 5.54 36.61
CA ASP A 197 -2.99 4.61 35.49
C ASP A 197 -4.06 4.76 34.39
N GLU A 198 -5.25 5.26 34.73
CA GLU A 198 -6.34 5.55 33.80
C GLU A 198 -6.00 6.68 32.82
N ASP A 199 -5.16 7.64 33.25
CA ASP A 199 -4.77 8.83 32.50
C ASP A 199 -3.45 8.62 31.74
N LYS A 200 -2.83 7.45 31.87
CA LYS A 200 -1.58 7.10 31.19
C LYS A 200 -1.84 6.65 29.75
N ILE A 201 -0.91 6.99 28.87
CA ILE A 201 -0.88 6.53 27.49
C ILE A 201 -0.53 5.04 27.48
N LYS A 202 -1.30 4.24 26.76
CA LYS A 202 -1.19 2.78 26.77
C LYS A 202 -0.51 2.26 25.51
N LEU A 203 -0.10 1.00 25.54
CA LEU A 203 0.56 0.36 24.39
C LEU A 203 -0.32 0.38 23.13
N VAL A 204 -1.64 0.26 23.27
CA VAL A 204 -2.58 0.38 22.14
C VAL A 204 -2.49 1.73 21.44
N ASP A 205 -2.30 2.82 22.18
CA ASP A 205 -2.26 4.17 21.63
C ASP A 205 -0.98 4.44 20.82
N VAL A 206 0.11 3.74 21.16
CA VAL A 206 1.41 3.87 20.51
C VAL A 206 1.57 2.90 19.34
N LEU A 207 1.19 1.64 19.54
CA LEU A 207 1.46 0.54 18.60
C LEU A 207 0.34 0.31 17.59
N ALA A 208 -0.83 0.96 17.71
CA ALA A 208 -1.86 0.88 16.68
C ALA A 208 -1.33 1.37 15.32
N GLY A 209 -1.47 0.54 14.29
CA GLY A 209 -0.97 0.82 12.94
C GLY A 209 0.55 0.74 12.83
N ALA A 210 1.23 -0.03 13.68
CA ALA A 210 2.68 -0.15 13.65
C ALA A 210 3.19 -0.67 12.30
N THR A 211 2.46 -1.62 11.70
CA THR A 211 2.77 -2.19 10.39
C THR A 211 2.82 -1.12 9.30
N GLY A 212 1.90 -0.14 9.34
CA GLY A 212 1.87 0.97 8.37
C GLY A 212 2.87 2.10 8.65
N LYS A 213 3.42 2.16 9.86
CA LYS A 213 4.36 3.22 10.28
C LYS A 213 5.83 2.82 10.08
N LEU A 214 6.12 1.54 9.92
CA LEU A 214 7.45 1.01 9.63
C LEU A 214 7.69 0.94 8.11
N GLN A 215 8.27 1.99 7.52
CA GLN A 215 8.45 2.13 6.06
C GLN A 215 9.26 1.02 5.38
N ALA A 216 10.07 0.28 6.13
CA ALA A 216 10.89 -0.83 5.62
C ALA A 216 10.77 -2.06 6.54
N ASP A 217 9.57 -2.36 7.02
CA ASP A 217 9.34 -3.49 7.93
C ASP A 217 9.83 -4.82 7.34
N LYS A 218 10.49 -5.63 8.19
CA LYS A 218 11.11 -6.89 7.78
C LYS A 218 10.62 -8.04 8.66
N ALA A 219 10.77 -9.26 8.16
CA ALA A 219 10.50 -10.48 8.93
C ALA A 219 11.28 -10.49 10.26
N ALA A 220 10.59 -10.86 11.35
CA ALA A 220 11.21 -10.97 12.66
C ALA A 220 12.18 -12.16 12.69
N THR A 221 13.44 -11.89 13.02
CA THR A 221 14.45 -12.94 13.23
C THR A 221 14.76 -13.12 14.71
N ARG A 222 15.41 -14.23 15.06
CA ARG A 222 15.86 -14.46 16.44
C ARG A 222 16.85 -13.40 16.92
N GLN A 223 17.75 -12.92 16.06
CA GLN A 223 18.67 -11.83 16.39
C GLN A 223 17.90 -10.54 16.71
N ASP A 224 16.79 -10.29 16.01
CA ASP A 224 15.95 -9.15 16.28
C ASP A 224 15.28 -9.28 17.65
N ALA A 225 14.69 -10.45 17.93
CA ALA A 225 14.06 -10.76 19.21
C ALA A 225 15.03 -10.65 20.40
N GLU A 226 16.23 -11.24 20.33
CA GLU A 226 17.25 -11.14 21.38
C GLU A 226 17.66 -9.69 21.64
N GLY A 227 17.71 -8.89 20.58
CA GLY A 227 17.98 -7.47 20.64
C GLY A 227 16.90 -6.65 21.33
N VAL A 228 15.63 -6.93 21.04
CA VAL A 228 14.48 -6.29 21.69
C VAL A 228 14.38 -6.70 23.15
N VAL A 229 14.57 -7.99 23.46
CA VAL A 229 14.63 -8.51 24.84
C VAL A 229 15.75 -7.84 25.62
N SER A 230 16.93 -7.71 25.02
CA SER A 230 18.07 -7.03 25.66
C SER A 230 17.78 -5.56 25.96
N ALA A 231 17.04 -4.87 25.08
CA ALA A 231 16.68 -3.47 25.29
C ALA A 231 15.65 -3.31 26.41
N GLU A 232 14.64 -4.19 26.47
CA GLU A 232 13.66 -4.24 27.54
C GLU A 232 14.34 -4.50 28.89
N LEU A 233 15.16 -5.57 28.98
CA LEU A 233 15.85 -5.95 30.22
C LEU A 233 16.79 -4.86 30.74
N ARG A 234 17.53 -4.18 29.86
CA ARG A 234 18.46 -3.10 30.26
C ARG A 234 17.74 -1.88 30.83
N ASN A 235 16.49 -1.65 30.41
CA ASN A 235 15.68 -0.51 30.84
C ASN A 235 14.58 -0.89 31.84
N ASN A 236 14.56 -2.15 32.28
CA ASN A 236 13.70 -2.60 33.37
C ASN A 236 14.51 -2.75 34.68
N PRO A 237 14.18 -1.99 35.75
CA PRO A 237 14.86 -2.10 37.03
C PRO A 237 14.73 -3.48 37.69
N ASN A 238 13.71 -4.28 37.33
CA ASN A 238 13.50 -5.62 37.84
C ASN A 238 14.18 -6.72 36.99
N LEU A 239 14.86 -6.34 35.89
CA LEU A 239 15.51 -7.28 34.96
C LEU A 239 14.57 -8.39 34.46
N THR A 240 13.30 -8.04 34.23
CA THR A 240 12.28 -8.95 33.68
C THR A 240 11.76 -8.43 32.35
N THR A 241 11.24 -9.33 31.51
CA THR A 241 10.45 -8.96 30.33
C THR A 241 8.97 -9.01 30.67
N HIS A 242 8.13 -8.20 30.00
CA HIS A 242 6.69 -8.26 30.23
C HIS A 242 6.07 -9.44 29.46
N PRO A 243 5.36 -10.36 30.13
CA PRO A 243 4.65 -11.43 29.44
C PRO A 243 3.60 -10.86 28.48
N GLY A 244 3.66 -11.25 27.20
CA GLY A 244 2.77 -10.70 26.18
C GLY A 244 3.05 -9.23 25.80
N GLY A 245 4.14 -8.64 26.27
CA GLY A 245 4.60 -7.32 25.84
C GLY A 245 5.39 -7.38 24.53
N VAL A 246 6.03 -6.27 24.18
CA VAL A 246 6.74 -6.07 22.91
C VAL A 246 7.79 -7.16 22.65
N ALA A 247 8.68 -7.43 23.61
CA ALA A 247 9.73 -8.43 23.38
C ALA A 247 9.19 -9.86 23.30
N ALA A 248 8.12 -10.17 24.05
CA ALA A 248 7.46 -11.47 24.00
C ALA A 248 6.83 -11.71 22.63
N SER A 249 6.15 -10.72 22.07
CA SER A 249 5.53 -10.82 20.75
C SER A 249 6.56 -10.93 19.62
N VAL A 250 7.65 -10.14 19.65
CA VAL A 250 8.74 -10.26 18.67
C VAL A 250 9.44 -11.62 18.79
N THR A 251 9.61 -12.14 20.01
CA THR A 251 10.16 -13.49 20.23
C THR A 251 9.24 -14.58 19.70
N ALA A 252 7.92 -14.43 19.88
CA ALA A 252 6.93 -15.37 19.36
C ALA A 252 6.94 -15.37 17.82
N ALA A 253 6.97 -14.18 17.21
CA ALA A 253 7.08 -14.02 15.77
C ALA A 253 8.36 -14.68 15.22
N ALA A 254 9.52 -14.39 15.80
CA ALA A 254 10.78 -15.00 15.40
C ALA A 254 10.76 -16.53 15.50
N ARG A 255 10.18 -17.09 16.58
CA ARG A 255 10.05 -18.54 16.76
C ARG A 255 9.10 -19.19 15.78
N LEU A 256 8.02 -18.50 15.40
CA LEU A 256 7.09 -18.99 14.39
C LEU A 256 7.74 -18.97 13.01
N ASN A 257 8.50 -17.93 12.69
CA ASN A 257 9.26 -17.83 11.45
C ASN A 257 10.33 -18.92 11.36
N GLU A 258 11.10 -19.17 12.43
CA GLU A 258 12.08 -20.26 12.48
C GLU A 258 11.45 -21.65 12.27
N LYS A 259 10.18 -21.84 12.67
CA LYS A 259 9.46 -23.11 12.49
C LYS A 259 8.85 -23.28 11.11
N ALA A 260 8.56 -22.18 10.42
CA ALA A 260 8.06 -22.19 9.05
C ALA A 260 9.17 -22.39 8.01
N ASP A 261 10.44 -22.27 8.42
CA ASP A 261 11.66 -22.39 7.60
C ASP A 261 12.34 -23.78 7.70
N ILE A 262 11.65 -24.79 8.26
CA ILE A 262 12.10 -26.21 8.42
C ILE A 262 11.11 -27.14 7.73
#